data_AF-A0A085G8C6-F1
#
_entry.id   AF-A0A085G8C6-F1
#
_cell.length_a   1.000
_cell.length_b   1.000
_cell.length_c   1.000
_cell.angle_alpha   90.00
_cell.angle_beta   90.00
_cell.angle_gamma   90.00
#
_symmetry.space_group_name_H-M   'P 1'
#
loop_
_entity.id
_entity.type
_entity.pdbx_description
1 polymer ?
#
loop_
_entity_poly.entity_id
_entity_poly.type
_entity_poly.pdbx_seq_one_letter_code
_entity_poly.pdbx_strand_id
1 'polypeptide(L)'
;MMSVSDKVLKLAFQGEWNTLLPILRDYPDLVNHPSEPKGYTPLHQAAWHGANLSVIGELLSIGADPSATTNAKRQTAYDIVVEKHKRPELEYLLFPQKVTIAQILRKVVATERQLFTDYDGNQILVDKMIAACGVEQCPDDLNELDTRLSHLFFALTGKVISTVDSVRFSVSSSFTFEIEPDFFRLIFFPLVHKVAAKKISYLESDWAVVSDLFDPAPTQWGLRGSLFLWLEMRQALCQVSIPEDKDEIANIISAAFQSLTGKSLINRVGGNDFYVERFSRGGGSSGYVASLFWLNEFIPQLQQRLTWLQTVWSISPRSL
;
A
#
# COMPACT_ATOMS: atom_id res chain seq x y z
N MET A 1 -31.73 8.79 27.05
CA MET A 1 -31.59 7.72 26.04
C MET A 1 -30.14 7.74 25.61
N MET A 2 -29.44 6.60 25.63
CA MET A 2 -28.01 6.54 25.29
C MET A 2 -27.83 6.84 23.79
N SER A 3 -26.91 7.74 23.42
CA SER A 3 -26.71 8.08 22.00
C SER A 3 -26.15 6.87 21.22
N VAL A 4 -26.28 6.88 19.89
CA VAL A 4 -25.70 5.81 19.04
C VAL A 4 -24.18 5.78 19.20
N SER A 5 -23.53 6.94 19.34
CA SER A 5 -22.08 7.02 19.60
C SER A 5 -21.70 6.38 20.93
N ASP A 6 -22.43 6.67 22.02
CA ASP A 6 -22.19 6.04 23.32
C ASP A 6 -22.37 4.50 23.26
N LYS A 7 -23.32 4.04 22.44
CA LYS A 7 -23.53 2.60 22.20
C LYS A 7 -22.36 1.98 21.46
N VAL A 8 -21.86 2.62 20.41
CA VAL A 8 -20.66 2.19 19.66
C VAL A 8 -19.47 2.05 20.59
N LEU A 9 -19.18 3.09 21.39
CA LEU A 9 -18.04 3.10 22.31
C LEU A 9 -18.18 2.03 23.41
N LYS A 10 -19.38 1.84 23.95
CA LYS A 10 -19.65 0.80 24.95
C LYS A 10 -19.42 -0.59 24.39
N LEU A 11 -19.98 -0.90 23.21
CA LEU A 11 -19.82 -2.21 22.57
C LEU A 11 -18.36 -2.48 22.20
N ALA A 12 -17.65 -1.47 21.67
CA ALA A 12 -16.22 -1.59 21.36
C ALA A 12 -15.40 -1.88 22.62
N PHE A 13 -15.65 -1.14 23.71
CA PHE A 13 -14.98 -1.38 25.00
C PHE A 13 -15.24 -2.78 25.54
N GLN A 14 -16.45 -3.32 25.36
CA GLN A 14 -16.84 -4.66 25.79
C GLN A 14 -16.36 -5.79 24.85
N GLY A 15 -15.88 -5.47 23.65
CA GLY A 15 -15.50 -6.46 22.64
C GLY A 15 -16.69 -7.13 21.94
N GLU A 16 -17.86 -6.50 21.93
CA GLU A 16 -19.12 -7.04 21.38
C GLU A 16 -19.24 -6.81 19.86
N TRP A 17 -18.26 -7.33 19.11
CA TRP A 17 -18.07 -7.04 17.67
C TRP A 17 -19.26 -7.44 16.80
N ASN A 18 -19.90 -8.58 17.07
CA ASN A 18 -21.05 -9.06 16.30
C ASN A 18 -22.24 -8.09 16.34
N THR A 19 -22.38 -7.33 17.44
CA THR A 19 -23.43 -6.32 17.58
C THR A 19 -22.96 -4.95 17.11
N LEU A 20 -21.66 -4.66 17.26
CA LEU A 20 -21.08 -3.38 16.90
C LEU A 20 -20.95 -3.19 15.38
N LEU A 21 -20.43 -4.19 14.67
CA LEU A 21 -20.09 -4.06 13.25
C LEU A 21 -21.30 -3.74 12.35
N PRO A 22 -22.49 -4.34 12.55
CA PRO A 22 -23.69 -3.91 11.83
C PRO A 22 -24.04 -2.43 12.05
N ILE A 23 -23.86 -1.90 13.27
CA ILE A 23 -24.11 -0.48 13.57
C ILE A 23 -23.10 0.40 12.83
N LEU A 24 -21.83 0.00 12.79
CA LEU A 24 -20.81 0.75 12.06
C LEU A 24 -21.01 0.71 10.55
N ARG A 25 -21.62 -0.34 9.99
CA ARG A 25 -22.03 -0.36 8.58
C ARG A 25 -23.13 0.66 8.27
N ASP A 26 -24.10 0.81 9.18
CA ASP A 26 -25.18 1.80 9.03
C ASP A 26 -24.70 3.24 9.31
N TYR A 27 -23.67 3.40 10.14
CA TYR A 27 -23.11 4.69 10.57
C TYR A 27 -21.57 4.70 10.47
N PRO A 28 -20.99 4.67 9.26
CA PRO A 28 -19.54 4.52 9.06
C PRO A 28 -18.71 5.67 9.65
N ASP A 29 -19.27 6.88 9.71
CA ASP A 29 -18.63 8.06 10.30
C ASP A 29 -18.24 7.86 11.78
N LEU A 30 -18.86 6.89 12.48
CA LEU A 30 -18.57 6.57 13.88
C LEU A 30 -17.37 5.64 14.07
N VAL A 31 -16.81 5.05 13.01
CA VAL A 31 -15.71 4.06 13.12
C VAL A 31 -14.43 4.64 13.73
N ASN A 32 -14.24 5.95 13.57
CA ASN A 32 -13.10 6.70 14.13
C ASN A 32 -13.50 7.58 15.32
N HIS A 33 -14.74 7.48 15.81
CA HIS A 33 -15.18 8.27 16.95
C HIS A 33 -14.36 7.88 18.20
N PRO A 34 -13.62 8.81 18.82
CA PRO A 34 -12.80 8.52 19.99
C PRO A 34 -13.65 8.49 21.25
N SER A 35 -13.25 7.67 22.24
CA SER A 35 -13.84 7.71 23.57
C SER A 35 -13.28 8.86 24.42
N GLU A 36 -14.09 9.41 25.32
CA GLU A 36 -13.64 10.40 26.29
C GLU A 36 -13.30 9.72 27.65
N PRO A 37 -12.27 10.18 28.38
CA PRO A 37 -11.24 11.17 27.99
C PRO A 37 -10.03 10.55 27.28
N LYS A 38 -9.99 9.22 27.13
CA LYS A 38 -8.76 8.49 26.77
C LYS A 38 -8.45 8.46 25.28
N GLY A 39 -9.42 8.78 24.43
CA GLY A 39 -9.27 8.83 22.97
C GLY A 39 -9.26 7.47 22.27
N TYR A 40 -9.89 6.43 22.82
CA TYR A 40 -9.90 5.11 22.17
C TYR A 40 -10.99 5.05 21.10
N THR A 41 -10.60 4.78 19.85
CA THR A 41 -11.52 4.43 18.76
C THR A 41 -11.89 2.93 18.81
N PRO A 42 -12.94 2.47 18.11
CA PRO A 42 -13.21 1.06 17.89
C PRO A 42 -11.99 0.22 17.48
N LEU A 43 -11.11 0.72 16.61
CA LEU A 43 -9.89 0.01 16.20
C LEU A 43 -8.89 -0.16 17.35
N HIS A 44 -8.71 0.85 18.21
CA HIS A 44 -7.88 0.72 19.40
C HIS A 44 -8.43 -0.35 20.36
N GLN A 45 -9.76 -0.42 20.52
CA GLN A 45 -10.39 -1.45 21.35
C GLN A 45 -10.21 -2.84 20.74
N ALA A 46 -10.34 -2.97 19.42
CA ALA A 46 -10.11 -4.23 18.72
C ALA A 46 -8.67 -4.71 18.87
N ALA A 47 -7.70 -3.80 18.74
CA ALA A 47 -6.30 -4.05 19.05
C ALA A 47 -6.10 -4.46 20.51
N TRP A 48 -6.71 -3.75 21.47
CA TRP A 48 -6.60 -4.06 22.90
C TRP A 48 -7.12 -5.46 23.24
N HIS A 49 -8.26 -5.85 22.68
CA HIS A 49 -8.85 -7.18 22.86
C HIS A 49 -8.15 -8.28 22.06
N GLY A 50 -7.24 -7.93 21.14
CA GLY A 50 -6.61 -8.88 20.24
C GLY A 50 -7.64 -9.56 19.33
N ALA A 51 -8.53 -8.76 18.74
CA ALA A 51 -9.61 -9.26 17.89
C ALA A 51 -9.07 -10.06 16.69
N ASN A 52 -9.90 -10.95 16.12
CA ASN A 52 -9.50 -11.75 14.96
C ASN A 52 -9.45 -10.91 13.67
N LEU A 53 -8.90 -11.49 12.60
CA LEU A 53 -8.75 -10.80 11.31
C LEU A 53 -10.09 -10.37 10.68
N SER A 54 -11.19 -11.06 11.00
CA SER A 54 -12.52 -10.69 10.52
C SER A 54 -12.95 -9.32 11.06
N VAL A 55 -12.81 -9.12 12.36
CA VAL A 55 -13.18 -7.86 13.02
C VAL A 55 -12.27 -6.72 12.57
N ILE A 56 -10.95 -6.97 12.54
CA ILE A 56 -9.97 -5.97 12.11
C ILE A 56 -10.20 -5.58 10.65
N GLY A 57 -10.41 -6.57 9.79
CA GLY A 57 -10.75 -6.38 8.39
C GLY A 57 -11.99 -5.54 8.17
N GLU A 58 -13.09 -5.85 8.87
CA GLU A 58 -14.35 -5.12 8.74
C GLU A 58 -14.25 -3.68 9.27
N LEU A 59 -13.52 -3.44 10.37
CA LEU A 59 -13.26 -2.07 10.82
C LEU A 59 -12.45 -1.26 9.80
N LEU A 60 -11.38 -1.86 9.25
CA LEU A 60 -10.55 -1.20 8.24
C LEU A 60 -11.34 -0.92 6.95
N SER A 61 -12.20 -1.83 6.51
CA SER A 61 -13.03 -1.64 5.31
C SER A 61 -14.13 -0.59 5.48
N ILE A 62 -14.62 -0.38 6.71
CA ILE A 62 -15.54 0.72 7.04
C ILE A 62 -14.81 2.08 7.04
N GLY A 63 -13.48 2.11 7.19
CA GLY A 63 -12.69 3.34 7.19
C GLY A 63 -11.96 3.62 8.50
N ALA A 64 -11.76 2.63 9.36
CA ALA A 64 -10.99 2.81 10.59
C ALA A 64 -9.56 3.26 10.28
N ASP A 65 -9.10 4.33 10.92
CA ASP A 65 -7.78 4.91 10.71
C ASP A 65 -6.73 4.23 11.62
N PRO A 66 -5.79 3.43 11.06
CA PRO A 66 -4.73 2.79 11.85
C PRO A 66 -3.71 3.78 12.40
N SER A 67 -3.65 5.00 11.86
CA SER A 67 -2.72 6.05 12.29
C SER A 67 -3.28 6.93 13.42
N ALA A 68 -4.57 6.80 13.74
CA ALA A 68 -5.19 7.52 14.85
C ALA A 68 -4.49 7.17 16.18
N THR A 69 -4.28 8.17 17.03
CA THR A 69 -3.62 7.99 18.34
C THR A 69 -4.56 8.29 19.49
N THR A 70 -4.50 7.48 20.54
CA THR A 70 -5.17 7.79 21.82
C THR A 70 -4.70 9.11 22.43
N ASN A 71 -5.57 9.79 23.18
CA ASN A 71 -5.25 11.07 23.80
C ASN A 71 -4.25 10.90 24.95
N ALA A 72 -4.46 9.89 25.80
CA ALA A 72 -3.71 9.75 27.05
C ALA A 72 -2.27 9.26 26.84
N LYS A 73 -2.06 8.28 25.96
CA LYS A 73 -0.76 7.64 25.75
C LYS A 73 -0.15 7.90 24.37
N ARG A 74 -0.87 8.56 23.45
CA ARG A 74 -0.43 8.78 22.06
C ARG A 74 -0.11 7.49 21.31
N GLN A 75 -0.74 6.39 21.71
CA GLN A 75 -0.59 5.06 21.07
C GLN A 75 -1.58 4.91 19.92
N THR A 76 -1.10 4.34 18.81
CA THR A 76 -1.89 3.80 17.70
C THR A 76 -2.45 2.41 18.06
N ALA A 77 -3.32 1.87 17.20
CA ALA A 77 -3.77 0.49 17.31
C ALA A 77 -2.60 -0.51 17.20
N TYR A 78 -1.61 -0.24 16.34
CA TYR A 78 -0.37 -1.01 16.23
C TYR A 78 0.42 -1.05 17.54
N ASP A 79 0.62 0.11 18.19
CA ASP A 79 1.39 0.18 19.44
C ASP A 79 0.73 -0.65 20.55
N ILE A 80 -0.61 -0.68 20.59
CA ILE A 80 -1.37 -1.51 21.53
C ILE A 80 -1.13 -3.00 21.25
N VAL A 81 -1.13 -3.41 19.97
CA VAL A 81 -0.84 -4.80 19.59
C VAL A 81 0.57 -5.18 20.00
N VAL A 82 1.58 -4.39 19.65
CA VAL A 82 2.99 -4.68 20.01
C VAL A 82 3.18 -4.78 21.52
N GLU A 83 2.52 -3.92 22.30
CA GLU A 83 2.63 -3.93 23.77
C GLU A 83 1.98 -5.18 24.39
N LYS A 84 0.85 -5.64 23.84
CA LYS A 84 -0.05 -6.60 24.53
C LYS A 84 -0.11 -7.98 23.92
N HIS A 85 0.10 -8.06 22.63
CA HIS A 85 -0.18 -9.23 21.82
C HIS A 85 1.09 -9.64 21.08
N LYS A 86 1.32 -10.95 20.98
CA LYS A 86 2.37 -11.51 20.12
C LYS A 86 1.72 -12.01 18.83
N ARG A 87 1.13 -11.09 18.06
CA ARG A 87 0.28 -11.39 16.90
C ARG A 87 0.79 -10.67 15.64
N PRO A 88 1.74 -11.26 14.90
CA PRO A 88 2.39 -10.60 13.76
C PRO A 88 1.41 -10.23 12.63
N GLU A 89 0.30 -10.96 12.49
CA GLU A 89 -0.75 -10.65 11.54
C GLU A 89 -1.46 -9.32 11.85
N LEU A 90 -1.62 -8.99 13.14
CA LEU A 90 -2.21 -7.73 13.58
C LEU A 90 -1.18 -6.60 13.49
N GLU A 91 0.07 -6.87 13.86
CA GLU A 91 1.17 -5.91 13.68
C GLU A 91 1.31 -5.50 12.22
N TYR A 92 1.17 -6.44 11.29
CA TYR A 92 1.22 -6.17 9.86
C TYR A 92 0.05 -5.30 9.38
N LEU A 93 -1.19 -5.72 9.67
CA LEU A 93 -2.39 -5.03 9.16
C LEU A 93 -2.63 -3.66 9.78
N LEU A 94 -2.17 -3.45 11.02
CA LEU A 94 -2.34 -2.19 11.74
C LEU A 94 -1.13 -1.28 11.64
N PHE A 95 -0.05 -1.71 10.98
CA PHE A 95 1.17 -0.93 10.84
C PHE A 95 0.83 0.47 10.31
N PRO A 96 1.19 1.57 11.02
CA PRO A 96 0.71 2.90 10.70
C PRO A 96 1.49 3.47 9.52
N GLN A 97 1.10 3.06 8.31
CA GLN A 97 1.67 3.53 7.06
C GLN A 97 0.76 4.50 6.35
N LYS A 98 1.32 5.63 5.92
CA LYS A 98 0.64 6.55 5.01
C LYS A 98 0.53 5.94 3.62
N VAL A 99 -0.67 6.03 3.05
CA VAL A 99 -0.96 5.64 1.67
C VAL A 99 -0.07 6.41 0.71
N THR A 100 0.40 5.76 -0.36
CA THR A 100 1.22 6.40 -1.39
C THR A 100 0.39 7.04 -2.50
N ILE A 101 0.95 8.00 -3.21
CA ILE A 101 0.30 8.58 -4.41
C ILE A 101 0.02 7.47 -5.43
N ALA A 102 0.96 6.54 -5.62
CA ALA A 102 0.80 5.39 -6.50
C ALA A 102 -0.42 4.51 -6.14
N GLN A 103 -0.66 4.26 -4.84
CA GLN A 103 -1.82 3.49 -4.38
C GLN A 103 -3.14 4.23 -4.67
N ILE A 104 -3.19 5.54 -4.49
CA ILE A 104 -4.38 6.35 -4.81
C ILE A 104 -4.66 6.30 -6.32
N LEU A 105 -3.62 6.48 -7.15
CA LEU A 105 -3.75 6.38 -8.61
C LEU A 105 -4.28 4.99 -9.03
N ARG A 106 -3.70 3.90 -8.50
CA ARG A 106 -4.17 2.54 -8.79
C ARG A 106 -5.63 2.32 -8.36
N LYS A 107 -6.05 2.86 -7.21
CA LYS A 107 -7.45 2.79 -6.77
C LYS A 107 -8.40 3.52 -7.72
N VAL A 108 -8.03 4.72 -8.19
CA VAL A 108 -8.84 5.45 -9.19
C VAL A 108 -8.96 4.63 -10.48
N VAL A 109 -7.85 4.10 -11.00
CA VAL A 109 -7.87 3.27 -12.23
C VAL A 109 -8.75 2.02 -12.04
N ALA A 110 -8.63 1.35 -10.90
CA ALA A 110 -9.39 0.13 -10.63
C ALA A 110 -10.90 0.36 -10.48
N THR A 111 -11.29 1.53 -9.96
CA THR A 111 -12.71 1.91 -9.73
C THR A 111 -13.35 2.60 -10.93
N GLU A 112 -12.58 3.29 -11.76
CA GLU A 112 -13.05 4.08 -12.90
C GLU A 112 -12.53 3.51 -14.23
N ARG A 113 -12.58 2.19 -14.39
CA ARG A 113 -12.03 1.46 -15.56
C ARG A 113 -12.58 1.95 -16.89
N GLN A 114 -13.83 2.44 -16.89
CA GLN A 114 -14.52 2.98 -18.06
C GLN A 114 -13.92 4.28 -18.60
N LEU A 115 -12.98 4.92 -17.88
CA LEU A 115 -12.29 6.12 -18.34
C LEU A 115 -11.30 5.84 -19.47
N PHE A 116 -10.89 4.59 -19.66
CA PHE A 116 -9.81 4.23 -20.57
C PHE A 116 -10.29 3.24 -21.63
N THR A 117 -9.82 3.42 -22.85
CA THR A 117 -10.06 2.48 -23.97
C THR A 117 -8.82 1.65 -24.29
N ASP A 118 -8.97 0.69 -25.19
CA ASP A 118 -7.83 -0.05 -25.73
C ASP A 118 -6.81 0.92 -26.35
N TYR A 119 -5.52 0.75 -26.00
CA TYR A 119 -4.42 1.59 -26.49
C TYR A 119 -4.55 3.10 -26.19
N ASP A 120 -5.18 3.45 -25.08
CA ASP A 120 -5.34 4.84 -24.64
C ASP A 120 -4.01 5.45 -24.12
N GLY A 121 -3.60 6.57 -24.71
CA GLY A 121 -2.42 7.32 -24.31
C GLY A 121 -2.50 7.90 -22.89
N ASN A 122 -3.71 8.24 -22.44
CA ASN A 122 -3.95 8.70 -21.08
C ASN A 122 -3.67 7.58 -20.06
N GLN A 123 -4.13 6.34 -20.32
CA GLN A 123 -3.82 5.19 -19.46
C GLN A 123 -2.31 4.95 -19.38
N ILE A 124 -1.61 5.01 -20.52
CA ILE A 124 -0.15 4.83 -20.56
C ILE A 124 0.57 5.88 -19.71
N LEU A 125 0.10 7.13 -19.73
CA LEU A 125 0.67 8.16 -18.87
C LEU A 125 0.38 7.88 -17.40
N VAL A 126 -0.84 7.44 -17.04
CA VAL A 126 -1.18 7.06 -15.66
C VAL A 126 -0.30 5.90 -15.16
N ASP A 127 -0.04 4.89 -15.98
CA ASP A 127 0.85 3.78 -15.62
C ASP A 127 2.28 4.26 -15.34
N LYS A 128 2.75 5.23 -16.12
CA LYS A 128 4.04 5.89 -15.90
C LYS A 128 4.04 6.77 -14.65
N MET A 129 2.92 7.43 -14.34
CA MET A 129 2.76 8.18 -13.09
C MET A 129 2.86 7.26 -11.88
N ILE A 130 2.13 6.13 -11.88
CA ILE A 130 2.19 5.12 -10.81
C ILE A 130 3.63 4.63 -10.62
N ALA A 131 4.32 4.28 -11.72
CA ALA A 131 5.70 3.83 -11.65
C ALA A 131 6.66 4.91 -11.15
N ALA A 132 6.46 6.18 -11.52
CA ALA A 132 7.32 7.30 -11.12
C ALA A 132 7.12 7.72 -9.66
N CYS A 133 5.89 7.68 -9.13
CA CYS A 133 5.61 7.96 -7.72
C CYS A 133 6.21 6.91 -6.79
N GLY A 134 6.24 5.64 -7.21
CA GLY A 134 6.81 4.55 -6.43
C GLY A 134 6.27 4.50 -5.00
N VAL A 135 7.14 4.82 -4.03
CA VAL A 135 6.88 4.72 -2.58
C VAL A 135 6.55 6.07 -1.93
N GLU A 136 6.36 7.11 -2.75
CA GLU A 136 6.07 8.47 -2.30
C GLU A 136 4.74 8.54 -1.55
N GLN A 137 4.81 8.91 -0.27
CA GLN A 137 3.63 9.08 0.58
C GLN A 137 2.75 10.22 0.05
N CYS A 138 1.44 10.00 0.07
CA CYS A 138 0.47 11.07 -0.19
C CYS A 138 0.60 12.16 0.90
N PRO A 139 0.70 13.44 0.53
CA PRO A 139 0.71 14.53 1.49
C PRO A 139 -0.65 14.64 2.20
N ASP A 140 -0.64 15.19 3.42
CA ASP A 140 -1.87 15.43 4.19
C ASP A 140 -2.65 16.65 3.65
N ASP A 141 -1.94 17.63 3.07
CA ASP A 141 -2.53 18.79 2.39
C ASP A 141 -2.87 18.45 0.93
N LEU A 142 -4.15 18.52 0.59
CA LEU A 142 -4.63 18.19 -0.76
C LEU A 142 -4.20 19.21 -1.82
N ASN A 143 -3.88 20.46 -1.45
CA ASN A 143 -3.32 21.42 -2.41
C ASN A 143 -1.88 21.04 -2.79
N GLU A 144 -1.13 20.46 -1.85
CA GLU A 144 0.19 19.92 -2.12
C GLU A 144 0.09 18.70 -3.04
N LEU A 145 -0.90 17.82 -2.84
CA LEU A 145 -1.17 16.70 -3.74
C LEU A 145 -1.44 17.19 -5.17
N ASP A 146 -2.35 18.16 -5.35
CA ASP A 146 -2.69 18.70 -6.68
C ASP A 146 -1.46 19.32 -7.38
N THR A 147 -0.61 19.99 -6.61
CA THR A 147 0.65 20.56 -7.09
C THR A 147 1.63 19.46 -7.53
N ARG A 148 1.79 18.40 -6.73
CA ARG A 148 2.67 17.26 -7.07
C ARG A 148 2.18 16.50 -8.31
N LEU A 149 0.87 16.30 -8.46
CA LEU A 149 0.28 15.69 -9.66
C LEU A 149 0.56 16.53 -10.92
N SER A 150 0.42 17.86 -10.81
CA SER A 150 0.74 18.79 -11.90
C SER A 150 2.23 18.75 -12.28
N HIS A 151 3.12 18.72 -11.29
CA HIS A 151 4.56 18.57 -11.53
C HIS A 151 4.93 17.21 -12.13
N LEU A 152 4.27 16.14 -11.70
CA LEU A 152 4.47 14.80 -12.25
C LEU A 152 4.04 14.74 -13.72
N PHE A 153 2.89 15.33 -14.06
CA PHE A 153 2.45 15.47 -15.45
C PHE A 153 3.51 16.20 -16.28
N PHE A 154 4.01 17.33 -15.78
CA PHE A 154 5.06 18.08 -16.47
C PHE A 154 6.35 17.27 -16.62
N ALA A 155 6.80 16.58 -15.57
CA ALA A 155 8.02 15.77 -15.60
C ALA A 155 7.96 14.64 -16.64
N LEU A 156 6.78 14.03 -16.82
CA LEU A 156 6.61 12.92 -17.76
C LEU A 156 6.34 13.39 -19.19
N THR A 157 5.69 14.53 -19.39
CA THR A 157 5.24 15.00 -20.72
C THR A 157 6.08 16.15 -21.30
N GLY A 158 6.81 16.86 -20.46
CA GLY A 158 7.48 18.12 -20.82
C GLY A 158 6.51 19.28 -21.09
N LYS A 159 5.22 19.14 -20.75
CA LYS A 159 4.16 20.12 -21.00
C LYS A 159 3.43 20.47 -19.71
N VAL A 160 3.05 21.74 -19.58
CA VAL A 160 2.23 22.18 -18.44
C VAL A 160 0.82 21.63 -18.58
N ILE A 161 0.18 21.30 -17.45
CA ILE A 161 -1.16 20.71 -17.43
C ILE A 161 -2.25 21.63 -18.01
N SER A 162 -1.98 22.94 -18.11
CA SER A 162 -2.88 23.94 -18.73
C SER A 162 -2.75 24.03 -20.26
N THR A 163 -1.97 23.15 -20.89
CA THR A 163 -1.83 23.10 -22.36
C THR A 163 -3.18 22.71 -22.99
N VAL A 164 -3.60 23.43 -24.03
CA VAL A 164 -4.88 23.21 -24.71
C VAL A 164 -4.79 22.09 -25.76
N ASP A 165 -3.65 21.98 -26.44
CA ASP A 165 -3.44 20.98 -27.48
C ASP A 165 -3.14 19.60 -26.89
N SER A 166 -3.51 18.54 -27.63
CA SER A 166 -3.11 17.18 -27.29
C SER A 166 -1.58 17.06 -27.28
N VAL A 167 -1.07 16.30 -26.30
CA VAL A 167 0.35 16.08 -26.13
C VAL A 167 0.74 14.79 -26.84
N ARG A 168 1.60 14.93 -27.84
CA ARG A 168 2.20 13.79 -28.53
C ARG A 168 3.17 13.06 -27.59
N PHE A 169 2.86 11.80 -27.28
CA PHE A 169 3.60 11.00 -26.32
C PHE A 169 4.17 9.72 -26.97
N SER A 170 5.46 9.75 -27.30
CA SER A 170 6.13 8.64 -27.96
C SER A 170 6.75 7.69 -26.95
N VAL A 171 6.31 6.43 -26.95
CA VAL A 171 6.93 5.34 -26.17
C VAL A 171 8.10 4.72 -26.93
N SER A 172 8.04 4.74 -28.27
CA SER A 172 9.13 4.35 -29.16
C SER A 172 9.07 5.14 -30.47
N SER A 173 10.02 4.92 -31.38
CA SER A 173 9.98 5.52 -32.72
C SER A 173 8.74 5.13 -33.52
N SER A 174 8.14 3.98 -33.22
CA SER A 174 6.98 3.43 -33.96
C SER A 174 5.66 3.54 -33.18
N PHE A 175 5.70 3.82 -31.88
CA PHE A 175 4.50 3.93 -31.04
C PHE A 175 4.41 5.32 -30.43
N THR A 176 3.45 6.09 -30.95
CA THR A 176 3.08 7.43 -30.47
C THR A 176 1.61 7.40 -30.07
N PHE A 177 1.31 7.97 -28.91
CA PHE A 177 -0.04 8.16 -28.41
C PHE A 177 -0.35 9.64 -28.25
N GLU A 178 -1.64 9.96 -28.17
CA GLU A 178 -2.10 11.28 -27.79
C GLU A 178 -2.54 11.27 -26.33
N ILE A 179 -2.15 12.30 -25.60
CA ILE A 179 -2.55 12.56 -24.22
C ILE A 179 -3.36 13.84 -24.21
N GLU A 180 -4.48 13.83 -23.52
CA GLU A 180 -5.36 14.99 -23.40
C GLU A 180 -5.14 15.68 -22.05
N PRO A 181 -4.48 16.84 -21.97
CA PRO A 181 -4.27 17.52 -20.69
C PRO A 181 -5.57 17.84 -19.95
N ASP A 182 -6.64 18.13 -20.70
CA ASP A 182 -7.97 18.40 -20.15
C ASP A 182 -8.60 17.17 -19.48
N PHE A 183 -8.35 15.96 -19.97
CA PHE A 183 -8.75 14.73 -19.26
C PHE A 183 -8.12 14.69 -17.87
N PHE A 184 -6.82 14.95 -17.77
CA PHE A 184 -6.12 14.94 -16.48
C PHE A 184 -6.60 16.06 -15.56
N ARG A 185 -6.71 17.29 -16.09
CA ARG A 185 -7.07 18.49 -15.33
C ARG A 185 -8.52 18.49 -14.85
N LEU A 186 -9.45 18.03 -15.69
CA LEU A 186 -10.88 18.14 -15.44
C LEU A 186 -11.53 16.86 -14.90
N ILE A 187 -10.90 15.71 -15.12
CA ILE A 187 -11.49 14.39 -14.77
C ILE A 187 -10.57 13.64 -13.81
N PHE A 188 -9.37 13.25 -14.26
CA PHE A 188 -8.56 12.28 -13.53
C PHE A 188 -7.99 12.83 -12.21
N PHE A 189 -7.34 14.00 -12.21
CA PHE A 189 -6.80 14.58 -10.96
C PHE A 189 -7.89 14.95 -9.94
N PRO A 190 -9.05 15.52 -10.33
CA PRO A 190 -10.18 15.67 -9.41
C PRO A 190 -10.65 14.36 -8.77
N LEU A 191 -10.63 13.23 -9.49
CA LEU A 191 -10.93 11.91 -8.93
C LEU A 191 -9.85 11.45 -7.94
N VAL A 192 -8.57 11.64 -8.27
CA VAL A 192 -7.44 11.35 -7.37
C VAL A 192 -7.57 12.15 -6.07
N HIS A 193 -7.85 13.44 -6.16
CA HIS A 193 -8.10 14.32 -5.01
C HIS A 193 -9.26 13.80 -4.15
N LYS A 194 -10.39 13.47 -4.79
CA LYS A 194 -11.57 12.93 -4.09
C LYS A 194 -11.28 11.62 -3.37
N VAL A 195 -10.51 10.72 -3.98
CA VAL A 195 -10.11 9.46 -3.36
C VAL A 195 -9.13 9.69 -2.20
N ALA A 196 -8.15 10.58 -2.37
CA ALA A 196 -7.21 10.97 -1.31
C ALA A 196 -7.94 11.55 -0.07
N ALA A 197 -8.94 12.40 -0.29
CA ALA A 197 -9.73 13.03 0.77
C ALA A 197 -10.50 12.02 1.64
N LYS A 198 -10.84 10.84 1.11
CA LYS A 198 -11.51 9.77 1.85
C LYS A 198 -10.60 9.02 2.82
N LYS A 199 -9.28 9.28 2.80
CA LYS A 199 -8.26 8.61 3.63
C LYS A 199 -8.38 7.09 3.62
N ILE A 200 -7.93 6.48 2.52
CA ILE A 200 -7.88 5.02 2.38
C ILE A 200 -7.17 4.40 3.60
N SER A 201 -7.85 3.49 4.28
CA SER A 201 -7.36 2.81 5.48
C SER A 201 -6.83 1.40 5.21
N TYR A 202 -7.02 0.89 3.99
CA TYR A 202 -6.85 -0.53 3.67
C TYR A 202 -6.46 -0.77 2.22
N LEU A 203 -5.64 -1.81 2.00
CA LEU A 203 -5.23 -2.31 0.69
C LEU A 203 -6.25 -3.32 0.15
N GLU A 204 -7.01 -2.96 -0.88
CA GLU A 204 -8.03 -3.84 -1.48
C GLU A 204 -7.44 -4.70 -2.59
N SER A 205 -8.01 -5.89 -2.82
CA SER A 205 -7.52 -6.88 -3.78
C SER A 205 -7.37 -6.35 -5.20
N ASP A 206 -8.27 -5.45 -5.61
CA ASP A 206 -8.46 -5.09 -7.01
C ASP A 206 -7.40 -4.12 -7.55
N TRP A 207 -6.63 -3.48 -6.67
CA TRP A 207 -5.57 -2.53 -7.03
C TRP A 207 -4.25 -2.76 -6.29
N ALA A 208 -4.18 -3.80 -5.47
CA ALA A 208 -2.97 -4.21 -4.79
C ALA A 208 -1.95 -4.85 -5.74
N VAL A 209 -0.67 -4.54 -5.53
CA VAL A 209 0.44 -5.10 -6.31
C VAL A 209 1.46 -5.77 -5.38
N VAL A 210 2.30 -6.64 -5.93
CA VAL A 210 3.32 -7.38 -5.17
C VAL A 210 4.22 -6.45 -4.36
N SER A 211 4.56 -5.26 -4.88
CA SER A 211 5.37 -4.30 -4.13
C SER A 211 4.70 -3.75 -2.87
N ASP A 212 3.37 -3.80 -2.75
CA ASP A 212 2.66 -3.37 -1.53
C ASP A 212 2.92 -4.34 -0.37
N LEU A 213 3.21 -5.62 -0.65
CA LEU A 213 3.59 -6.59 0.38
C LEU A 213 4.94 -6.29 1.02
N PHE A 214 5.76 -5.41 0.42
CA PHE A 214 7.12 -5.11 0.89
C PHE A 214 7.12 -4.21 2.11
N ASP A 215 6.03 -3.47 2.35
CA ASP A 215 5.87 -2.68 3.55
C ASP A 215 5.14 -3.48 4.64
N PRO A 216 5.51 -3.33 5.92
CA PRO A 216 6.65 -2.55 6.41
C PRO A 216 7.99 -3.17 5.98
N ALA A 217 9.00 -2.32 5.85
CA ALA A 217 10.35 -2.79 5.51
C ALA A 217 10.89 -3.77 6.58
N PRO A 218 11.72 -4.76 6.19
CA PRO A 218 12.44 -5.59 7.14
C PRO A 218 13.24 -4.79 8.16
N THR A 219 13.26 -5.24 9.42
CA THR A 219 14.06 -4.63 10.48
C THR A 219 15.56 -4.94 10.33
N GLN A 220 15.89 -5.98 9.57
CA GLN A 220 17.26 -6.41 9.26
C GLN A 220 17.36 -6.79 7.78
N TRP A 221 18.56 -6.67 7.20
CA TRP A 221 18.80 -6.79 5.75
C TRP A 221 19.82 -7.88 5.36
N GLY A 222 20.37 -8.62 6.33
CA GLY A 222 21.51 -9.52 6.14
C GLY A 222 22.80 -8.78 5.79
N LEU A 223 22.89 -8.26 4.56
CA LEU A 223 24.01 -7.47 4.03
C LEU A 223 23.52 -6.14 3.44
N ARG A 224 24.41 -5.14 3.35
CA ARG A 224 24.02 -3.76 2.98
C ARG A 224 23.56 -3.62 1.53
N GLY A 225 23.95 -4.53 0.64
CA GLY A 225 23.44 -4.57 -0.74
C GLY A 225 21.98 -5.01 -0.85
N SER A 226 21.48 -5.81 0.11
CA SER A 226 20.08 -6.29 0.09
C SER A 226 19.06 -5.16 0.18
N LEU A 227 19.37 -4.07 0.89
CA LEU A 227 18.52 -2.88 0.92
C LEU A 227 18.34 -2.28 -0.48
N PHE A 228 19.41 -2.17 -1.25
CA PHE A 228 19.34 -1.60 -2.59
C PHE A 228 18.64 -2.54 -3.58
N LEU A 229 18.83 -3.85 -3.43
CA LEU A 229 18.06 -4.82 -4.19
C LEU A 229 16.56 -4.75 -3.85
N TRP A 230 16.22 -4.57 -2.57
CA TRP A 230 14.83 -4.39 -2.15
C TRP A 230 14.21 -3.13 -2.77
N LEU A 231 14.93 -2.01 -2.82
CA LEU A 231 14.47 -0.79 -3.50
C LEU A 231 14.25 -1.02 -5.00
N GLU A 232 15.19 -1.67 -5.70
CA GLU A 232 15.04 -2.01 -7.12
C GLU A 232 13.86 -2.97 -7.36
N MET A 233 13.65 -3.96 -6.48
CA MET A 233 12.53 -4.88 -6.57
C MET A 233 11.18 -4.19 -6.38
N ARG A 234 11.06 -3.28 -5.41
CA ARG A 234 9.83 -2.50 -5.24
C ARG A 234 9.45 -1.75 -6.50
N GLN A 235 10.44 -1.16 -7.17
CA GLN A 235 10.23 -0.49 -8.45
C GLN A 235 9.83 -1.48 -9.55
N ALA A 236 10.51 -2.61 -9.66
CA ALA A 236 10.22 -3.62 -10.69
C ALA A 236 8.84 -4.27 -10.53
N LEU A 237 8.35 -4.38 -9.30
CA LEU A 237 7.11 -5.10 -8.95
C LEU A 237 5.92 -4.17 -8.69
N CYS A 238 6.05 -2.86 -8.93
CA CYS A 238 5.01 -1.86 -8.63
C CYS A 238 3.75 -1.91 -9.51
N GLN A 239 3.76 -2.75 -10.54
CA GLN A 239 2.65 -3.01 -11.47
C GLN A 239 2.32 -4.51 -11.59
N VAL A 240 2.98 -5.36 -10.80
CA VAL A 240 2.72 -6.81 -10.84
C VAL A 240 1.57 -7.11 -9.89
N SER A 241 0.44 -7.59 -10.41
CA SER A 241 -0.72 -7.97 -9.59
C SER A 241 -0.35 -9.06 -8.58
N ILE A 242 -1.02 -9.04 -7.43
CA ILE A 242 -0.83 -10.07 -6.42
C ILE A 242 -1.45 -11.39 -6.91
N PRO A 243 -0.68 -12.51 -6.94
CA PRO A 243 -1.21 -13.81 -7.31
C PRO A 243 -2.16 -14.39 -6.24
N GLU A 244 -3.02 -15.31 -6.65
CA GLU A 244 -3.88 -16.06 -5.72
C GLU A 244 -3.07 -17.08 -4.90
N ASP A 245 -2.04 -17.68 -5.48
CA ASP A 245 -1.18 -18.66 -4.81
C ASP A 245 0.03 -18.01 -4.15
N LYS A 246 0.26 -18.33 -2.87
CA LYS A 246 1.44 -17.90 -2.12
C LYS A 246 2.74 -18.47 -2.67
N ASP A 247 2.72 -19.64 -3.31
CA ASP A 247 3.94 -20.22 -3.89
C ASP A 247 4.34 -19.47 -5.18
N GLU A 248 3.37 -18.83 -5.84
CA GLU A 248 3.63 -17.96 -6.98
C GLU A 248 4.33 -16.66 -6.57
N ILE A 249 4.08 -16.12 -5.37
CA ILE A 249 4.89 -15.02 -4.80
C ILE A 249 6.37 -15.41 -4.76
N ALA A 250 6.71 -16.60 -4.27
CA ALA A 250 8.10 -17.03 -4.19
C ALA A 250 8.76 -17.09 -5.57
N ASN A 251 8.01 -17.53 -6.60
CA ASN A 251 8.47 -17.55 -7.98
C ASN A 251 8.67 -16.14 -8.55
N ILE A 252 7.73 -15.22 -8.33
CA ILE A 252 7.84 -13.81 -8.75
C ILE A 252 9.08 -13.16 -8.14
N ILE A 253 9.28 -13.30 -6.82
CA ILE A 253 10.43 -12.72 -6.13
C ILE A 253 11.74 -13.36 -6.60
N SER A 254 11.77 -14.68 -6.81
CA SER A 254 12.96 -15.38 -7.33
C SER A 254 13.32 -14.93 -8.75
N ALA A 255 12.32 -14.75 -9.62
CA ALA A 255 12.50 -14.26 -10.98
C ALA A 255 12.99 -12.80 -11.00
N ALA A 256 12.40 -11.93 -10.16
CA ALA A 256 12.85 -10.55 -9.99
C ALA A 256 14.29 -10.50 -9.45
N PHE A 257 14.62 -11.36 -8.48
CA PHE A 257 15.98 -11.49 -7.94
C PHE A 257 16.97 -11.81 -9.05
N GLN A 258 16.67 -12.82 -9.86
CA GLN A 258 17.54 -13.22 -10.96
C GLN A 258 17.66 -12.15 -12.04
N SER A 259 16.54 -11.52 -12.42
CA SER A 259 16.52 -10.46 -13.43
C SER A 259 17.37 -9.25 -13.02
N LEU A 260 17.24 -8.81 -11.76
CA LEU A 260 17.97 -7.64 -11.25
C LEU A 260 19.44 -7.98 -10.96
N THR A 261 19.75 -9.12 -10.36
CA THR A 261 21.12 -9.44 -9.92
C THR A 261 21.96 -10.17 -10.95
N GLY A 262 21.32 -10.81 -11.94
CA GLY A 262 21.97 -11.75 -12.86
C GLY A 262 22.35 -13.09 -12.20
N LYS A 263 21.92 -13.35 -10.96
CA LYS A 263 22.24 -14.56 -10.20
C LYS A 263 20.98 -15.29 -9.76
N SER A 264 21.00 -16.62 -9.83
CA SER A 264 19.92 -17.43 -9.25
C SER A 264 19.88 -17.25 -7.74
N LEU A 265 18.67 -17.15 -7.19
CA LEU A 265 18.46 -17.10 -5.74
C LEU A 265 18.96 -18.39 -5.08
N ILE A 266 18.62 -19.54 -5.66
CA ILE A 266 19.13 -20.84 -5.24
C ILE A 266 20.41 -21.10 -6.02
N ASN A 267 21.55 -20.89 -5.37
CA ASN A 267 22.84 -21.20 -5.96
C ASN A 267 23.32 -22.58 -5.49
N ARG A 268 23.50 -23.51 -6.43
CA ARG A 268 24.04 -24.86 -6.14
C ARG A 268 25.57 -24.89 -6.13
N VAL A 269 26.23 -23.85 -6.65
CA VAL A 269 27.70 -23.79 -6.80
C VAL A 269 28.22 -22.39 -6.44
N GLY A 270 28.96 -22.28 -5.35
CA GLY A 270 29.56 -21.02 -4.85
C GLY A 270 28.94 -20.52 -3.55
N GLY A 271 29.35 -19.33 -3.11
CA GLY A 271 28.82 -18.69 -1.90
C GLY A 271 27.38 -18.19 -2.08
N ASN A 272 26.64 -18.11 -0.98
CA ASN A 272 25.29 -17.53 -0.94
C ASN A 272 25.29 -16.00 -0.93
N ASP A 273 26.46 -15.41 -0.67
CA ASP A 273 26.66 -13.97 -0.67
C ASP A 273 27.47 -13.60 -1.90
N PHE A 274 27.02 -12.58 -2.63
CA PHE A 274 27.72 -12.11 -3.82
C PHE A 274 27.69 -10.60 -3.91
N TYR A 275 28.69 -10.07 -4.60
CA TYR A 275 28.88 -8.63 -4.77
C TYR A 275 28.17 -8.14 -6.02
N VAL A 276 27.43 -7.04 -5.87
CA VAL A 276 26.81 -6.28 -6.96
C VAL A 276 27.37 -4.87 -6.92
N GLU A 277 28.20 -4.53 -7.90
CA GLU A 277 28.97 -3.27 -7.91
C GLU A 277 28.09 -2.03 -7.76
N ARG A 278 26.97 -1.95 -8.48
CA ARG A 278 26.05 -0.80 -8.42
C ARG A 278 25.36 -0.63 -7.06
N PHE A 279 25.35 -1.64 -6.21
CA PHE A 279 24.84 -1.55 -4.83
C PHE A 279 25.92 -1.09 -3.84
N SER A 280 27.16 -0.93 -4.29
CA SER A 280 28.26 -0.47 -3.45
C SER A 280 28.20 1.03 -3.25
N ARG A 281 28.20 1.44 -1.98
CA ARG A 281 28.24 2.84 -1.52
C ARG A 281 29.44 3.09 -0.59
N GLY A 282 30.43 2.20 -0.62
CA GLY A 282 31.63 2.23 0.25
C GLY A 282 31.47 1.45 1.57
N GLY A 283 32.60 0.93 2.07
CA GLY A 283 32.72 0.09 3.27
C GLY A 283 32.68 -1.42 3.01
N GLY A 284 33.10 -2.24 3.99
CA GLY A 284 33.40 -3.68 3.81
C GLY A 284 32.28 -4.56 3.24
N SER A 285 31.05 -4.49 3.79
CA SER A 285 29.87 -5.23 3.29
C SER A 285 28.99 -4.46 2.29
N SER A 286 29.47 -3.32 1.78
CA SER A 286 28.71 -2.51 0.81
C SER A 286 28.60 -3.27 -0.50
N GLY A 287 27.43 -3.24 -1.14
CA GLY A 287 27.21 -3.93 -2.41
C GLY A 287 27.04 -5.45 -2.34
N TYR A 288 27.27 -6.10 -1.18
CA TYR A 288 27.00 -7.53 -1.05
C TYR A 288 25.52 -7.81 -0.77
N VAL A 289 24.97 -8.81 -1.45
CA VAL A 289 23.61 -9.32 -1.30
C VAL A 289 23.68 -10.74 -0.72
N ALA A 290 22.84 -11.04 0.28
CA ALA A 290 22.79 -12.36 0.92
C ALA A 290 21.57 -13.16 0.44
N SER A 291 21.75 -14.12 -0.47
CA SER A 291 20.64 -14.92 -1.01
C SER A 291 19.85 -15.68 0.07
N LEU A 292 20.51 -16.13 1.14
CA LEU A 292 19.85 -16.86 2.22
C LEU A 292 18.88 -16.00 3.01
N PHE A 293 19.15 -14.70 3.19
CA PHE A 293 18.20 -13.77 3.82
C PHE A 293 16.91 -13.70 2.99
N TRP A 294 17.06 -13.56 1.67
CA TRP A 294 15.92 -13.51 0.75
C TRP A 294 15.10 -14.82 0.78
N LEU A 295 15.78 -15.97 0.73
CA LEU A 295 15.15 -17.28 0.70
C LEU A 295 14.48 -17.67 2.03
N ASN A 296 15.14 -17.42 3.16
CA ASN A 296 14.73 -17.97 4.46
C ASN A 296 13.92 -16.97 5.30
N GLU A 297 14.03 -15.67 5.02
CA GLU A 297 13.37 -14.63 5.81
C GLU A 297 12.39 -13.81 4.97
N PHE A 298 12.87 -13.18 3.91
CA PHE A 298 12.06 -12.19 3.18
C PHE A 298 10.91 -12.83 2.38
N ILE A 299 11.18 -13.86 1.56
CA ILE A 299 10.12 -14.55 0.81
C ILE A 299 9.07 -15.17 1.75
N PRO A 300 9.44 -15.95 2.79
CA PRO A 300 8.46 -16.47 3.74
C PRO A 300 7.63 -15.37 4.43
N GLN A 301 8.24 -14.22 4.74
CA GLN A 301 7.53 -13.07 5.29
C GLN A 301 6.46 -12.54 4.31
N LEU A 302 6.78 -12.38 3.02
CA LEU A 302 5.82 -11.94 2.00
C LEU A 302 4.67 -12.93 1.81
N GLN A 303 4.96 -14.24 1.85
CA GLN A 303 3.93 -15.28 1.77
C GLN A 303 2.96 -15.23 2.96
N GLN A 304 3.47 -14.96 4.17
CA GLN A 304 2.62 -14.76 5.35
C GLN A 304 1.75 -13.51 5.22
N ARG A 305 2.33 -12.38 4.78
CA ARG A 305 1.60 -11.13 4.54
C ARG A 305 0.46 -11.33 3.54
N LEU A 306 0.72 -12.03 2.44
CA LEU A 306 -0.32 -12.38 1.46
C LEU A 306 -1.44 -13.20 2.10
N THR A 307 -1.10 -14.23 2.87
CA THR A 307 -2.09 -15.10 3.54
C THR A 307 -3.01 -14.28 4.46
N TRP A 308 -2.44 -13.34 5.22
CA TRP A 308 -3.21 -12.45 6.10
C TRP A 308 -4.12 -11.50 5.32
N LEU A 309 -3.63 -10.89 4.24
CA LEU A 309 -4.45 -10.03 3.37
C LEU A 309 -5.59 -10.79 2.72
N GLN A 310 -5.32 -11.97 2.15
CA GLN A 310 -6.35 -12.81 1.53
C GLN A 310 -7.43 -13.21 2.53
N THR A 311 -7.05 -13.47 3.79
CA THR A 311 -8.02 -13.72 4.86
C THR A 311 -8.96 -12.52 5.02
N VAL A 312 -8.41 -11.29 5.06
CA VAL A 312 -9.22 -10.07 5.18
C VAL A 312 -10.08 -9.81 3.92
N TRP A 313 -9.52 -10.01 2.72
CA TRP A 313 -10.25 -9.86 1.45
C TRP A 313 -11.41 -10.84 1.31
N SER A 314 -11.28 -12.05 1.86
CA SER A 314 -12.34 -13.07 1.81
C SER A 314 -13.55 -12.74 2.68
N ILE A 315 -13.36 -11.88 3.69
CA ILE A 315 -14.36 -11.55 4.71
C ILE A 315 -15.06 -10.23 4.40
N SER A 316 -14.32 -9.28 3.80
CA SER A 316 -14.89 -7.98 3.45
C SER A 316 -15.89 -8.15 2.30
N PRO A 317 -17.12 -7.63 2.40
CA PRO A 317 -18.01 -7.60 1.25
C PRO A 317 -17.28 -6.83 0.14
N ARG A 318 -17.06 -7.48 -1.01
CA ARG A 318 -16.56 -6.78 -2.20
C ARG A 318 -17.44 -5.55 -2.39
N SER A 319 -16.85 -4.37 -2.36
CA SER A 319 -17.53 -3.15 -2.77
C SER A 319 -17.88 -3.32 -4.25
N LEU A 320 -19.08 -3.85 -4.50
CA LEU A 320 -19.74 -3.88 -5.80
C LEU A 320 -20.12 -2.44 -6.18
#